data_AF-A0A7J9R9A7-F1
#
_entry.id   AF-A0A7J9R9A7-F1
#
_cell.length_a   1.000
_cell.length_b   1.000
_cell.length_c   1.000
_cell.angle_alpha   90.00
_cell.angle_beta   90.00
_cell.angle_gamma   90.00
#
_symmetry.space_group_name_H-M   'P 1'
#
loop_
_entity.id
_entity.type
_entity.pdbx_description
1 polymer ?
#
loop_
_entity_poly.entity_id
_entity_poly.type
_entity_poly.pdbx_seq_one_letter_code
_entity_poly.pdbx_strand_id
1 'polypeptide(L)' 'MCECSKVHLYEVEFKLDGMTVVPTHKNCGFALGDKQAEKFTQELVKSWGLEEDEDSD' A
#
# COMPACT_ATOMS: atom_id res chain seq x y z
N MET A 1 9.67 -8.89 6.54
CA MET A 1 9.51 -7.62 5.80
C MET A 1 10.00 -7.86 4.38
N CYS A 2 9.35 -7.33 3.36
CA CYS A 2 9.70 -7.53 1.96
C CYS A 2 11.06 -6.88 1.64
N GLU A 3 11.96 -7.64 1.01
CA GLU A 3 13.30 -7.16 0.59
C GLU A 3 13.47 -7.15 -0.94
N CYS A 4 12.36 -7.26 -1.69
CA CYS A 4 12.42 -7.24 -3.14
C CYS A 4 12.86 -5.86 -3.64
N SER A 5 13.85 -5.86 -4.54
CA SER A 5 14.50 -4.64 -5.07
C SER A 5 13.55 -3.74 -5.87
N LYS A 6 12.52 -4.31 -6.47
CA LYS A 6 11.48 -3.58 -7.20
C LYS A 6 10.13 -4.24 -6.94
N VAL A 7 9.18 -3.44 -6.47
CA VAL A 7 7.78 -3.83 -6.26
C VAL A 7 6.93 -2.79 -6.97
N HIS A 8 5.86 -3.23 -7.64
CA HIS A 8 4.89 -2.34 -8.27
C HIS A 8 3.53 -2.40 -7.57
N LEU A 9 2.73 -1.34 -7.67
CA LEU A 9 1.43 -1.23 -6.99
C LEU A 9 0.49 -2.40 -7.31
N TYR A 10 0.44 -2.85 -8.57
CA TYR A 10 -0.40 -3.99 -8.99
C TYR A 10 0.05 -5.35 -8.43
N GLU A 11 1.22 -5.41 -7.80
CA GLU A 11 1.77 -6.58 -7.10
C GLU A 11 1.53 -6.50 -5.58
N VAL A 12 0.83 -5.46 -5.10
CA VAL A 12 0.51 -5.25 -3.68
C VAL A 12 -0.91 -5.73 -3.39
N GLU A 13 -1.02 -6.60 -2.38
CA GLU A 13 -2.29 -7.03 -1.80
C GLU A 13 -2.46 -6.39 -0.42
N PHE A 14 -3.63 -5.81 -0.15
CA PHE A 14 -3.97 -5.28 1.17
C PHE A 14 -4.70 -6.35 1.98
N LYS A 15 -4.04 -6.92 2.99
CA LYS A 15 -4.58 -8.00 3.83
C LYS A 15 -4.99 -7.45 5.20
N LEU A 16 -5.91 -8.14 5.88
CA LEU A 16 -6.24 -7.83 7.27
C LEU A 16 -5.42 -8.70 8.21
N ASP A 17 -4.71 -8.07 9.12
CA ASP A 17 -4.09 -8.72 10.29
C ASP A 17 -4.75 -8.15 11.55
N GLY A 18 -5.65 -8.92 12.14
CA GLY A 18 -6.57 -8.43 13.18
C GLY A 18 -7.45 -7.29 12.65
N MET A 19 -7.30 -6.10 13.23
CA MET A 19 -8.03 -4.88 12.84
C MET A 19 -7.18 -3.93 11.98
N THR A 20 -6.01 -4.35 11.53
CA THR A 20 -5.07 -3.51 10.77
C THR A 20 -4.96 -3.99 9.33
N VAL A 21 -4.96 -3.05 8.39
CA VAL A 21 -4.68 -3.34 6.98
C VAL A 21 -3.17 -3.36 6.77
N VAL A 22 -2.65 -4.48 6.26
CA VAL A 22 -1.22 -4.74 6.04
C VAL A 22 -0.95 -4.92 4.54
N PRO A 23 -0.26 -3.97 3.90
CA PRO A 23 0.17 -4.10 2.51
C PRO A 23 1.21 -5.23 2.38
N THR A 24 0.95 -6.17 1.49
CA THR A 24 1.75 -7.39 1.30
C THR A 24 2.17 -7.52 -0.15
N HIS A 25 3.43 -7.84 -0.41
CA HIS A 25 3.88 -8.13 -1.77
C HIS A 25 3.41 -9.53 -2.18
N LYS A 26 2.62 -9.61 -3.26
CA LYS A 26 2.00 -10.84 -3.76
C LYS A 26 3.02 -11.95 -4.05
N ASN A 27 4.17 -11.62 -4.64
CA ASN A 27 5.12 -12.64 -5.10
C ASN A 27 5.95 -13.26 -3.97
N CYS A 28 6.28 -12.49 -2.93
CA CYS A 28 7.07 -13.02 -1.80
C CYS A 28 6.23 -13.33 -0.56
N GLY A 29 4.98 -12.85 -0.50
CA GLY A 29 4.06 -13.10 0.61
C GLY A 29 4.39 -12.33 1.90
N PHE A 30 5.45 -11.51 1.90
CA PHE A 30 5.84 -10.72 3.06
C PHE A 30 5.20 -9.34 3.05
N ALA A 31 4.87 -8.86 4.25
CA ALA A 31 4.47 -7.47 4.47
C ALA A 31 5.54 -6.51 3.92
N LEU A 32 5.08 -5.46 3.26
CA LEU A 32 5.94 -4.38 2.78
C LEU A 32 6.59 -3.66 3.96
N GLY A 33 7.73 -3.05 3.70
CA GLY A 33 8.32 -2.16 4.69
C GLY A 33 7.57 -0.83 4.81
N ASP A 34 7.68 -0.15 5.94
CA ASP A 34 6.91 1.08 6.25
C ASP A 34 6.92 2.11 5.11
N LYS A 35 8.10 2.42 4.55
CA LYS A 35 8.22 3.38 3.43
C LYS A 35 7.53 2.91 2.15
N GLN A 36 7.55 1.61 1.87
CA GLN A 36 6.87 1.05 0.70
C GLN A 36 5.36 1.02 0.93
N ALA A 37 4.94 0.60 2.13
CA ALA A 37 3.54 0.56 2.53
C ALA A 37 2.89 1.96 2.43
N GLU A 38 3.55 3.00 2.96
CA GLU A 38 3.09 4.38 2.87
C GLU A 38 2.97 4.85 1.41
N LYS A 39 4.04 4.66 0.63
CA LYS A 39 4.07 5.05 -0.79
C LYS A 39 2.93 4.42 -1.59
N PHE A 40 2.74 3.10 -1.48
CA PHE A 40 1.71 2.41 -2.26
C PHE A 40 0.30 2.70 -1.76
N THR A 41 0.12 3.00 -0.48
CA THR A 41 -1.16 3.48 0.05
C THR A 41 -1.52 4.82 -0.57
N GLN A 42 -0.58 5.77 -0.62
CA GLN A 42 -0.79 7.06 -1.28
C GLN A 42 -1.06 6.90 -2.79
N GLU A 43 -0.28 6.08 -3.50
CA GLU A 43 -0.51 5.80 -4.92
C GLU A 43 -1.89 5.16 -5.17
N LEU A 44 -2.36 4.28 -4.27
CA LEU A 44 -3.69 3.67 -4.36
C LEU A 44 -4.80 4.72 -4.23
N VAL A 45 -4.74 5.55 -3.18
CA VAL A 45 -5.72 6.64 -2.94
C VAL A 45 -5.81 7.56 -4.15
N LYS A 46 -4.65 7.97 -4.69
CA LYS A 46 -4.58 8.77 -5.93
C LYS A 46 -5.19 8.06 -7.12
N SER A 47 -4.90 6.77 -7.30
CA SER A 47 -5.46 5.98 -8.41
C SER A 47 -6.98 5.85 -8.36
N TRP A 48 -7.56 5.95 -7.16
CA TRP A 48 -9.01 5.91 -6.94
C TRP A 48 -9.68 7.27 -7.06
N GLY A 49 -8.91 8.35 -7.26
CA GLY A 49 -9.44 9.72 -7.29
C GLY A 49 -9.99 10.17 -5.94
N LEU A 50 -9.51 9.57 -4.85
CA LEU A 50 -9.86 9.92 -3.47
C LEU A 50 -8.81 10.87 -2.87
N GLU A 51 -8.13 11.67 -3.69
CA GLU A 51 -7.29 12.73 -3.13
C GLU A 51 -8.18 13.54 -2.18
N GLU A 52 -7.78 13.60 -0.91
CA GLU A 52 -8.39 14.53 0.03
C GLU A 52 -8.09 15.91 -0.54
N ASP A 53 -9.07 16.50 -1.23
CA ASP A 53 -9.10 17.94 -1.40
C ASP A 53 -9.06 18.51 0.03
N GLU A 54 -7.90 19.02 0.47
CA GLU A 54 -7.73 19.71 1.75
C GLU A 54 -8.64 20.98 1.89
N ASP A 55 -9.60 21.18 0.98
CA ASP A 55 -10.52 22.31 0.89
C ASP A 55 -11.95 21.87 0.51
N SER A 56 -12.68 21.19 1.41
CA SER A 56 -14.15 21.20 1.35
C SER A 56 -14.80 21.41 2.73
N ASP A 57 -14.93 22.72 3.06
CA ASP A 57 -15.78 23.42 4.07
C ASP A 57 -15.69 23.03 5.57
#